data_AF-A0A958FRS4-F1
#
_entry.id   AF-A0A958FRS4-F1
#
_cell.length_a   1.000
_cell.length_b   1.000
_cell.length_c   1.000
_cell.angle_alpha   90.00
_cell.angle_beta   90.00
_cell.angle_gamma   90.00
#
_symmetry.space_group_name_H-M   'P 1'
#
loop_
_entity.id
_entity.type
_entity.pdbx_description
1 polymer ?
#
loop_
_entity_poly.entity_id
_entity_poly.type
_entity_poly.pdbx_seq_one_letter_code
_entity_poly.pdbx_strand_id
1 'polypeptide(L)'
;MNLSKAIVFVGAILLFGCETEKPAPVAQIPMNWQEIDSLKNRLPEGIRVFAGQNAEMPLKAWLAEIDTKQPHIQTRVVLSADTSDNRESTADFAARLNAPVAVNGGYFTMNKTPAGHVGLLAIDGSVIEPATRSVSRENVRFPTARAAIGFAATGKMDIAWVRTENGELFAWDEPLANTPETAAAEPDP
;
A
#
# COMPACT_ATOMS: atom_id res chain seq x y z
N MET A 1 -39.39 71.78 -8.90
CA MET A 1 -38.32 70.84 -9.31
C MET A 1 -37.71 70.24 -8.05
N ASN A 2 -38.22 69.08 -7.62
CA ASN A 2 -37.64 68.32 -6.50
C ASN A 2 -36.86 67.16 -7.09
N LEU A 3 -35.54 67.20 -7.01
CA LEU A 3 -34.66 66.11 -7.42
C LEU A 3 -34.42 65.23 -6.19
N SER A 4 -35.13 64.10 -6.11
CA SER A 4 -34.88 63.07 -5.12
C SER A 4 -33.50 62.46 -5.35
N LYS A 5 -32.60 62.57 -4.36
CA LYS A 5 -31.30 61.90 -4.40
C LYS A 5 -31.51 60.42 -4.08
N ALA A 6 -31.41 59.56 -5.09
CA ALA A 6 -31.35 58.12 -4.89
C ALA A 6 -29.99 57.75 -4.29
N ILE A 7 -30.00 57.12 -3.12
CA ILE A 7 -28.81 56.53 -2.48
C ILE A 7 -28.69 55.11 -3.02
N VAL A 8 -27.63 54.84 -3.78
CA VAL A 8 -27.29 53.49 -4.25
C VAL A 8 -26.38 52.86 -3.21
N PHE A 9 -26.87 51.81 -2.54
CA PHE A 9 -26.05 50.96 -1.66
C PHE A 9 -25.42 49.86 -2.52
N VAL A 10 -24.11 49.92 -2.74
CA VAL A 10 -23.34 48.82 -3.33
C VAL A 10 -22.93 47.90 -2.19
N GLY A 11 -23.68 46.80 -2.01
CA GLY A 11 -23.30 45.74 -1.09
C GLY A 11 -22.22 44.86 -1.71
N ALA A 12 -20.99 44.94 -1.21
CA ALA A 12 -19.94 44.00 -1.57
C ALA A 12 -20.22 42.64 -0.88
N ILE A 13 -20.62 41.64 -1.66
CA ILE A 13 -20.72 40.25 -1.19
C ILE A 13 -19.30 39.69 -1.13
N LEU A 14 -18.71 39.68 0.07
CA LEU A 14 -17.50 38.91 0.35
C LEU A 14 -17.89 37.42 0.36
N LEU A 15 -17.62 36.74 -0.75
CA LEU A 15 -17.64 35.27 -0.79
C LEU A 15 -16.45 34.78 0.05
N PHE A 16 -16.67 34.60 1.35
CA PHE A 16 -15.79 33.77 2.18
C PHE A 16 -15.96 32.32 1.73
N GLY A 17 -15.16 31.91 0.74
CA GLY A 17 -14.91 30.51 0.52
C GLY A 17 -14.28 29.97 1.79
N CYS A 18 -14.99 29.11 2.52
CA CYS A 18 -14.35 28.25 3.52
C CYS A 18 -13.33 27.39 2.76
N GLU A 19 -12.06 27.78 2.79
CA GLU A 19 -10.99 26.80 2.67
C GLU A 19 -11.16 25.87 3.87
N THR A 20 -11.80 24.73 3.66
CA THR A 20 -11.78 23.65 4.64
C THR A 20 -10.32 23.27 4.79
N GLU A 21 -9.71 23.60 5.93
CA GLU A 21 -8.38 23.12 6.30
C GLU A 21 -8.33 21.62 5.99
N LYS A 22 -7.35 21.20 5.19
CA LYS A 22 -7.12 19.79 4.94
C LYS A 22 -6.94 19.14 6.31
N PRO A 23 -7.78 18.17 6.71
CA PRO A 23 -7.65 17.55 8.02
C PRO A 23 -6.22 17.01 8.13
N ALA A 24 -5.57 17.32 9.24
CA ALA A 24 -4.23 16.84 9.51
C ALA A 24 -4.22 15.30 9.38
N PRO A 25 -3.12 14.71 8.87
CA PRO A 25 -2.99 13.25 8.82
C PRO A 25 -3.31 12.67 10.20
N VAL A 26 -4.28 11.75 10.26
CA VAL A 26 -4.58 11.02 11.49
C VAL A 26 -3.37 10.13 11.77
N ALA A 27 -2.50 10.57 12.68
CA ALA A 27 -1.25 9.88 12.99
C ALA A 27 -1.49 8.48 13.57
N GLN A 28 -2.63 8.27 14.23
CA GLN A 28 -3.05 6.98 14.77
C GLN A 28 -4.56 6.81 14.62
N ILE A 29 -4.97 5.75 13.93
CA ILE A 29 -6.38 5.36 13.84
C ILE A 29 -6.70 4.56 15.11
N PRO A 30 -7.56 5.06 16.03
CA PRO A 30 -7.85 4.35 17.28
C PRO A 30 -8.69 3.11 16.97
N MET A 31 -8.08 1.93 17.03
CA MET A 31 -8.74 0.66 16.78
C MET A 31 -8.98 -0.06 18.11
N ASN A 32 -10.19 -0.57 18.33
CA ASN A 32 -10.48 -1.47 19.43
C ASN A 32 -10.13 -2.90 19.00
N TRP A 33 -8.94 -3.37 19.37
CA TRP A 33 -8.43 -4.70 19.02
C TRP A 33 -8.83 -5.75 20.05
N GLN A 34 -9.36 -6.87 19.55
CA GLN A 34 -9.66 -8.05 20.34
C GLN A 34 -9.02 -9.29 19.70
N GLU A 35 -8.29 -10.06 20.49
CA GLU A 35 -7.74 -11.33 20.03
C GLU A 35 -8.88 -12.31 19.73
N ILE A 36 -8.75 -13.08 18.65
CA ILE A 36 -9.76 -14.05 18.24
C ILE A 36 -9.49 -15.38 18.94
N ASP A 37 -10.04 -15.55 20.14
CA ASP A 37 -9.82 -16.73 21.00
C ASP A 37 -10.09 -18.07 20.30
N SER A 38 -11.07 -18.11 19.39
CA SER A 38 -11.42 -19.33 18.64
C SER A 38 -10.31 -19.81 17.70
N LEU A 39 -9.33 -18.96 17.38
CA LEU A 39 -8.16 -19.31 16.56
C LEU A 39 -6.96 -19.73 17.40
N LYS A 40 -6.93 -19.41 18.71
CA LYS A 40 -5.77 -19.64 19.58
C LYS A 40 -5.29 -21.09 19.61
N ASN A 41 -6.21 -22.05 19.63
CA ASN A 41 -5.88 -23.49 19.66
C ASN A 41 -5.79 -24.12 18.26
N ARG A 42 -5.96 -23.33 17.20
CA ARG A 42 -5.98 -23.78 15.80
C ARG A 42 -4.77 -23.28 15.01
N LEU A 43 -4.12 -22.21 15.50
CA LEU A 43 -2.93 -21.65 14.90
C LEU A 43 -1.67 -22.20 15.58
N PRO A 44 -0.57 -22.35 14.84
CA PRO A 44 0.72 -22.68 15.43
C PRO A 44 1.15 -21.65 16.49
N GLU A 45 1.98 -22.10 17.43
CA GLU A 45 2.67 -21.18 18.36
C GLU A 45 3.42 -20.10 17.58
N GLY A 46 3.35 -18.85 18.07
CA GLY A 46 3.96 -17.69 17.42
C GLY A 46 3.05 -16.97 16.42
N ILE A 47 1.80 -17.40 16.21
CA ILE A 47 0.81 -16.67 15.40
C ILE A 47 -0.39 -16.29 16.26
N ARG A 48 -0.73 -15.00 16.28
CA ARG A 48 -1.93 -14.45 16.94
C ARG A 48 -2.72 -13.61 15.97
N VAL A 49 -4.04 -13.65 16.06
CA VAL A 49 -4.93 -12.90 15.17
C VAL A 49 -5.91 -12.08 15.98
N PHE A 50 -6.08 -10.83 15.59
CA PHE A 50 -6.97 -9.87 16.22
C PHE A 50 -8.00 -9.36 15.21
N ALA A 51 -9.22 -9.12 15.69
CA ALA A 51 -10.22 -8.34 15.00
C ALA A 51 -10.27 -6.94 15.62
N GLY A 52 -10.18 -5.91 14.78
CA GLY A 52 -10.22 -4.52 15.16
C GLY A 52 -11.45 -3.84 14.59
N GLN A 53 -12.06 -2.95 15.39
CA GLN A 53 -13.13 -2.08 14.92
C GLN A 53 -12.92 -0.66 15.42
N ASN A 54 -13.30 0.31 14.59
CA ASN A 54 -13.48 1.70 14.99
C ASN A 54 -14.95 2.07 14.73
N ALA A 55 -15.60 2.73 15.69
CA ALA A 55 -17.01 3.12 15.59
C ALA A 55 -17.18 4.56 15.07
N GLU A 56 -16.16 5.42 15.26
CA GLU A 56 -16.13 6.81 14.78
C GLU A 56 -15.84 6.85 13.27
N MET A 57 -14.91 6.01 12.82
CA MET A 57 -14.68 5.67 11.42
C MET A 57 -15.15 4.24 11.24
N PRO A 58 -16.19 3.94 10.44
CA PRO A 58 -16.78 2.60 10.30
C PRO A 58 -15.84 1.61 9.59
N LEU A 59 -14.71 1.34 10.24
CA LEU A 59 -13.57 0.56 9.78
C LEU A 59 -13.51 -0.73 10.59
N LYS A 60 -13.39 -1.84 9.87
CA LYS A 60 -13.09 -3.16 10.41
C LYS A 60 -11.77 -3.62 9.82
N ALA A 61 -10.90 -4.17 10.66
CA ALA A 61 -9.60 -4.68 10.22
C ALA A 61 -9.26 -5.98 10.94
N TRP A 62 -8.36 -6.75 10.36
CA TRP A 62 -7.73 -7.90 10.99
C TRP A 62 -6.23 -7.68 11.06
N LEU A 63 -5.62 -8.06 12.18
CA LEU A 63 -4.18 -8.02 12.40
C LEU A 63 -3.70 -9.43 12.68
N ALA A 64 -2.69 -9.90 11.96
CA ALA A 64 -1.95 -11.11 12.29
C ALA A 64 -0.58 -10.70 12.85
N GLU A 65 -0.33 -11.02 14.11
CA GLU A 65 1.00 -10.91 14.72
C GLU A 65 1.73 -12.25 14.56
N ILE A 66 2.95 -12.18 14.02
CA ILE A 66 3.76 -13.36 13.70
C ILE A 66 5.14 -13.19 14.34
N ASP A 67 5.51 -14.12 15.23
CA ASP A 67 6.86 -14.21 15.79
C ASP A 67 7.78 -14.93 14.80
N THR A 68 8.47 -14.16 13.96
CA THR A 68 9.36 -14.71 12.93
C THR A 68 10.63 -15.34 13.48
N LYS A 69 10.86 -15.32 14.80
CA LYS A 69 12.00 -16.01 15.44
C LYS A 69 11.72 -17.49 15.69
N GLN A 70 10.46 -17.92 15.60
CA GLN A 70 10.10 -19.32 15.77
C GLN A 70 10.61 -20.16 14.59
N PRO A 71 11.35 -21.26 14.84
CA PRO A 71 12.01 -22.02 13.77
C PRO A 71 11.04 -22.73 12.82
N HIS A 72 9.78 -22.95 13.25
CA HIS A 72 8.72 -23.55 12.43
C HIS A 72 7.89 -22.51 11.67
N ILE A 73 8.12 -21.21 11.86
CA ILE A 73 7.44 -20.15 11.13
C ILE A 73 8.29 -19.73 9.93
N GLN A 74 7.68 -19.74 8.75
CA GLN A 74 8.29 -19.26 7.52
C GLN A 74 7.34 -18.27 6.82
N THR A 75 7.90 -17.16 6.36
CA THR A 75 7.20 -16.21 5.46
C THR A 75 7.73 -16.38 4.05
N ARG A 76 6.83 -16.43 3.06
CA ARG A 76 7.19 -16.61 1.65
C ARG A 76 6.37 -15.67 0.76
N VAL A 77 7.03 -15.14 -0.27
CA VAL A 77 6.35 -14.53 -1.41
C VAL A 77 6.09 -15.65 -2.42
N VAL A 78 4.87 -15.72 -2.95
CA VAL A 78 4.43 -16.82 -3.82
C VAL A 78 3.68 -16.28 -5.04
N LEU A 79 3.75 -17.02 -6.14
CA LEU A 79 3.05 -16.75 -7.38
C LEU A 79 1.84 -17.65 -7.56
N SER A 80 0.89 -17.18 -8.39
CA SER A 80 -0.21 -18.01 -8.85
C SER A 80 0.34 -19.29 -9.47
N ALA A 81 -0.24 -20.43 -9.10
CA ALA A 81 0.04 -21.69 -9.78
C ALA A 81 -0.73 -21.83 -11.11
N ASP A 82 -1.76 -21.01 -11.35
CA ASP A 82 -2.47 -20.95 -12.62
C ASP A 82 -1.64 -20.16 -13.65
N THR A 83 -1.02 -20.87 -14.57
CA THR A 83 -0.20 -20.28 -15.64
C THR A 83 -1.02 -19.87 -16.87
N SER A 84 -2.31 -20.18 -16.91
CA SER A 84 -3.18 -19.81 -18.02
C SER A 84 -3.57 -18.33 -17.96
N ASP A 85 -3.80 -17.81 -16.75
CA ASP A 85 -4.17 -16.41 -16.53
C ASP A 85 -3.35 -15.68 -15.46
N ASN A 86 -2.44 -16.37 -14.74
CA ASN A 86 -1.64 -15.85 -13.63
C ASN A 86 -2.48 -15.30 -12.45
N ARG A 87 -3.66 -15.86 -12.18
CA ARG A 87 -4.55 -15.41 -11.10
C ARG A 87 -4.88 -16.57 -10.17
N GLU A 88 -4.92 -16.28 -8.88
CA GLU A 88 -5.29 -17.24 -7.83
C GLU A 88 -5.85 -16.44 -6.65
N SER A 89 -6.93 -16.91 -6.03
CA SER A 89 -7.48 -16.20 -4.87
C SER A 89 -6.59 -16.43 -3.64
N THR A 90 -6.58 -15.48 -2.70
CA THR A 90 -5.83 -15.64 -1.44
C THR A 90 -6.25 -16.91 -0.66
N ALA A 91 -7.52 -17.32 -0.79
CA ALA A 91 -8.01 -18.56 -0.19
C ALA A 91 -7.41 -19.81 -0.86
N ASP A 92 -7.28 -19.80 -2.19
CA ASP A 92 -6.67 -20.90 -2.94
C ASP A 92 -5.17 -21.00 -2.62
N PHE A 93 -4.47 -19.86 -2.54
CA PHE A 93 -3.08 -19.81 -2.04
C PHE A 93 -2.95 -20.46 -0.66
N ALA A 94 -3.82 -20.07 0.28
CA ALA A 94 -3.79 -20.60 1.64
C ALA A 94 -4.04 -22.11 1.67
N ALA A 95 -5.03 -22.60 0.91
CA ALA A 95 -5.35 -24.01 0.83
C ALA A 95 -4.22 -24.83 0.20
N ARG A 96 -3.70 -24.39 -0.95
CA ARG A 96 -2.63 -25.06 -1.70
C ARG A 96 -1.33 -25.15 -0.91
N LEU A 97 -0.99 -24.09 -0.16
CA LEU A 97 0.24 -24.01 0.61
C LEU A 97 0.08 -24.51 2.05
N ASN A 98 -1.13 -24.89 2.45
CA ASN A 98 -1.49 -25.16 3.85
C ASN A 98 -1.03 -24.02 4.79
N ALA A 99 -1.20 -22.77 4.33
CA ALA A 99 -0.73 -21.59 5.04
C ALA A 99 -1.79 -21.14 6.05
N PRO A 100 -1.44 -20.99 7.35
CA PRO A 100 -2.40 -20.54 8.37
C PRO A 100 -2.78 -19.06 8.21
N VAL A 101 -1.95 -18.27 7.53
CA VAL A 101 -2.17 -16.86 7.22
C VAL A 101 -1.72 -16.61 5.79
N ALA A 102 -2.58 -15.96 5.00
CA ALA A 102 -2.26 -15.49 3.67
C ALA A 102 -2.91 -14.11 3.46
N VAL A 103 -2.18 -13.22 2.78
CA VAL A 103 -2.64 -11.89 2.39
C VAL A 103 -2.28 -11.66 0.93
N ASN A 104 -3.06 -10.85 0.21
CA ASN A 104 -2.65 -10.44 -1.13
C ASN A 104 -1.36 -9.62 -1.04
N GLY A 105 -0.46 -9.81 -2.01
CA GLY A 105 0.81 -9.10 -2.09
C GLY A 105 0.74 -7.84 -2.93
N GLY A 106 1.69 -7.70 -3.86
CA GLY A 106 1.84 -6.55 -4.75
C GLY A 106 0.73 -6.37 -5.78
N TYR A 107 0.79 -5.25 -6.49
CA TYR A 107 -0.15 -4.91 -7.55
C TYR A 107 0.05 -5.77 -8.80
N PHE A 108 -1.02 -5.91 -9.59
CA PHE A 108 -1.03 -6.64 -10.86
C PHE A 108 -2.03 -6.02 -11.84
N THR A 109 -1.83 -6.26 -13.14
CA THR A 109 -2.72 -5.79 -14.21
C THR A 109 -3.81 -6.83 -14.50
N MET A 110 -5.08 -6.43 -14.39
CA MET A 110 -6.23 -7.30 -14.69
C MET A 110 -6.82 -7.14 -16.08
N ASN A 111 -6.36 -6.13 -16.84
CA ASN A 111 -6.84 -5.81 -18.18
C ASN A 111 -6.17 -6.65 -19.29
N LYS A 112 -5.34 -7.63 -18.93
CA LYS A 112 -4.72 -8.60 -19.85
C LYS A 112 -4.74 -10.00 -19.24
N THR A 113 -4.66 -11.00 -20.12
CA THR A 113 -4.52 -12.42 -19.79
C THR A 113 -3.30 -12.97 -20.53
N PRO A 114 -2.28 -13.48 -19.83
CA PRO A 114 -2.17 -13.57 -18.37
C PRO A 114 -2.00 -12.20 -17.69
N ALA A 115 -2.38 -12.11 -16.42
CA ALA A 115 -2.10 -10.97 -15.57
C ALA A 115 -0.57 -10.78 -15.42
N GLY A 116 -0.14 -9.53 -15.28
CA GLY A 116 1.27 -9.16 -15.05
C GLY A 116 1.44 -8.44 -13.73
N HIS A 117 2.60 -8.60 -13.10
CA HIS A 117 2.94 -7.91 -11.85
C HIS A 117 3.27 -6.44 -12.10
N VAL A 118 3.12 -5.60 -11.07
CA VAL A 118 3.46 -4.18 -11.14
C VAL A 118 4.27 -3.78 -9.90
N GLY A 119 5.54 -3.46 -10.11
CA GLY A 119 6.50 -3.19 -9.04
C GLY A 119 7.39 -4.40 -8.77
N LEU A 120 8.35 -4.24 -7.86
CA LEU A 120 9.34 -5.27 -7.59
C LEU A 120 8.66 -6.58 -7.16
N LEU A 121 8.95 -7.66 -7.88
CA LEU A 121 8.69 -9.01 -7.45
C LEU A 121 9.98 -9.82 -7.59
N ALA A 122 10.47 -10.34 -6.47
CA ALA A 122 11.60 -11.25 -6.43
C ALA A 122 11.25 -12.48 -5.58
N ILE A 123 11.64 -13.66 -6.05
CA ILE A 123 11.42 -14.93 -5.36
C ILE A 123 12.72 -15.71 -5.42
N ASP A 124 13.17 -16.22 -4.27
CA ASP A 124 14.38 -17.05 -4.14
C ASP A 124 15.61 -16.42 -4.82
N GLY A 125 15.79 -15.10 -4.66
CA GLY A 125 16.90 -14.33 -5.22
C GLY A 125 16.76 -13.97 -6.71
N SER A 126 15.71 -14.44 -7.39
CA SER A 126 15.47 -14.12 -8.80
C SER A 126 14.45 -13.00 -8.93
N VAL A 127 14.79 -11.95 -9.69
CA VAL A 127 13.85 -10.87 -10.05
C VAL A 127 12.90 -11.39 -11.13
N ILE A 128 11.62 -11.48 -10.79
CA ILE A 128 10.54 -11.87 -11.70
C ILE A 128 9.95 -10.64 -12.38
N GLU A 129 9.76 -9.55 -11.65
CA GLU A 129 9.32 -8.26 -12.17
C GLU A 129 10.22 -7.15 -11.60
N PRO A 130 10.82 -6.29 -12.45
CA PRO A 130 11.64 -5.18 -11.99
C PRO A 130 10.82 -4.12 -11.25
N ALA A 131 11.47 -3.37 -10.36
CA ALA A 131 10.83 -2.26 -9.68
C ALA A 131 10.44 -1.14 -10.66
N THR A 132 9.26 -0.54 -10.46
CA THR A 132 8.72 0.50 -11.33
C THR A 132 9.62 1.74 -11.33
N ARG A 133 10.04 2.21 -12.52
CA ARG A 133 10.87 3.42 -12.67
C ARG A 133 10.10 4.72 -12.60
N SER A 134 8.90 4.72 -13.19
CA SER A 134 8.09 5.92 -13.32
C SER A 134 6.64 5.56 -13.60
N VAL A 135 5.73 6.48 -13.29
CA VAL A 135 4.34 6.44 -13.70
C VAL A 135 4.01 7.66 -14.55
N SER A 136 3.06 7.52 -15.49
CA SER A 136 2.57 8.64 -16.30
C SER A 136 1.22 9.08 -15.77
N ARG A 137 1.05 10.39 -15.57
CA ARG A 137 -0.22 11.01 -15.16
C ARG A 137 -0.36 12.32 -15.94
N GLU A 138 -1.48 12.47 -16.66
CA GLU A 138 -1.78 13.71 -17.41
C GLU A 138 -0.64 14.14 -18.35
N ASN A 139 -0.01 13.17 -19.03
CA ASN A 139 1.17 13.34 -19.90
C ASN A 139 2.46 13.83 -19.20
N VAL A 140 2.47 13.88 -17.87
CA VAL A 140 3.68 14.12 -17.06
C VAL A 140 4.22 12.79 -16.56
N ARG A 141 5.53 12.60 -16.72
CA ARG A 141 6.25 11.44 -16.18
C ARG A 141 6.72 11.74 -14.77
N PHE A 142 6.29 10.93 -13.81
CA PHE A 142 6.73 10.99 -12.43
C PHE A 142 7.72 9.86 -12.18
N PRO A 143 9.02 10.15 -11.94
CA PRO A 143 9.95 9.15 -11.41
C PRO A 143 9.38 8.56 -10.13
N THR A 144 9.50 7.26 -9.91
CA THR A 144 9.00 6.63 -8.69
C THR A 144 10.00 5.63 -8.15
N ALA A 145 10.10 5.60 -6.83
CA ALA A 145 10.47 4.43 -6.08
C ALA A 145 9.21 4.00 -5.33
N ARG A 146 8.90 2.70 -5.31
CA ARG A 146 7.76 2.16 -4.56
C ARG A 146 8.28 1.41 -3.35
N ALA A 147 7.58 1.53 -2.22
CA ALA A 147 7.91 0.74 -1.05
C ALA A 147 7.82 -0.77 -1.38
N ALA A 148 8.84 -1.52 -0.98
CA ALA A 148 8.87 -2.97 -1.06
C ALA A 148 9.23 -3.54 0.32
N ILE A 149 8.63 -4.67 0.65
CA ILE A 149 9.00 -5.49 1.81
C ILE A 149 9.81 -6.69 1.33
N GLY A 150 10.95 -6.92 1.97
CA GLY A 150 11.85 -8.03 1.69
C GLY A 150 11.93 -9.02 2.84
N PHE A 151 12.10 -10.29 2.51
CA PHE A 151 12.31 -11.37 3.48
C PHE A 151 13.62 -12.09 3.14
N ALA A 152 14.62 -11.98 4.00
CA ALA A 152 15.88 -12.71 3.86
C ALA A 152 15.68 -14.20 4.17
N ALA A 153 16.60 -15.05 3.68
CA ALA A 153 16.60 -16.48 3.99
C ALA A 153 16.72 -16.78 5.50
N THR A 154 17.23 -15.83 6.29
CA THR A 154 17.32 -15.90 7.75
C THR A 154 16.03 -15.49 8.48
N GLY A 155 14.98 -15.10 7.75
CA GLY A 155 13.74 -14.55 8.32
C GLY A 155 13.80 -13.06 8.68
N LYS A 156 14.95 -12.39 8.47
CA LYS A 156 15.05 -10.93 8.64
C LYS A 156 14.15 -10.23 7.61
N MET A 157 13.33 -9.31 8.09
CA MET A 157 12.50 -8.44 7.26
C MET A 157 13.16 -7.08 7.04
N ASP A 158 12.89 -6.48 5.90
CA ASP A 158 13.32 -5.12 5.58
C ASP A 158 12.26 -4.39 4.74
N ILE A 159 12.22 -3.06 4.83
CA ILE A 159 11.32 -2.21 4.05
C ILE A 159 12.15 -1.05 3.49
N ALA A 160 12.08 -0.87 2.17
CA ALA A 160 12.75 0.24 1.50
C ALA A 160 11.91 0.75 0.33
N TRP A 161 12.18 1.97 -0.10
CA TRP A 161 11.70 2.49 -1.38
C TRP A 161 12.63 2.00 -2.47
N VAL A 162 12.12 1.27 -3.47
CA VAL A 162 12.96 0.61 -4.47
C VAL A 162 12.63 1.03 -5.90
N ARG A 163 13.67 1.03 -6.74
CA ARG A 163 13.61 1.30 -8.17
C ARG A 163 14.65 0.46 -8.91
N THR A 164 14.31 -0.02 -10.11
CA THR A 164 15.27 -0.70 -10.97
C THR A 164 15.75 0.26 -12.04
N GLU A 165 17.05 0.55 -12.10
CA GLU A 165 17.65 1.39 -13.16
C GLU A 165 18.81 0.63 -13.81
N ASN A 166 18.90 0.64 -15.14
CA ASN A 166 19.96 -0.07 -15.88
C ASN A 166 20.18 -1.57 -15.52
N GLY A 167 19.16 -2.23 -14.99
CA GLY A 167 19.24 -3.64 -14.57
C GLY A 167 19.65 -3.85 -13.11
N GLU A 168 19.98 -2.77 -12.41
CA GLU A 168 20.34 -2.77 -10.99
C GLU A 168 19.15 -2.32 -10.13
N LEU A 169 19.09 -2.82 -8.90
CA LEU A 169 18.07 -2.47 -7.92
C LEU A 169 18.65 -1.48 -6.91
N PHE A 170 18.02 -0.32 -6.80
CA PHE A 170 18.38 0.74 -5.86
C PHE A 170 17.33 0.83 -4.75
N ALA A 171 17.78 1.24 -3.56
CA ALA A 171 16.96 1.32 -2.36
C ALA A 171 17.22 2.62 -1.59
N TRP A 172 16.16 3.25 -1.09
CA TRP A 172 16.21 4.48 -0.27
C TRP A 172 15.34 4.34 0.96
N ASP A 173 15.68 5.09 2.02
CA ASP A 173 14.90 5.15 3.27
C ASP A 173 13.62 6.00 3.13
N GLU A 174 13.63 6.98 2.22
CA GLU A 174 12.53 7.91 1.99
C GLU A 174 12.00 7.83 0.54
N PRO A 175 10.70 8.12 0.32
CA PRO A 175 10.16 8.17 -1.02
C PRO A 175 10.72 9.37 -1.79
N LEU A 176 10.66 9.28 -3.13
CA LEU A 176 10.89 10.45 -3.97
C LEU A 176 9.83 11.53 -3.68
N ALA A 177 10.27 12.78 -3.61
CA ALA A 177 9.46 13.95 -3.26
C ALA A 177 8.47 14.38 -4.37
N ASN A 178 7.73 13.44 -4.93
CA ASN A 178 6.64 13.74 -5.87
C ASN A 178 5.46 14.38 -5.10
N THR A 179 4.85 15.40 -5.67
CA THR A 179 3.52 15.87 -5.26
C THR A 179 2.48 15.46 -6.31
N PRO A 180 1.16 15.56 -6.03
CA PRO A 180 0.15 15.29 -7.05
C PRO A 180 0.30 16.13 -8.33
N GLU A 181 0.91 17.32 -8.22
CA GLU A 181 1.07 18.31 -9.28
C GLU A 181 2.50 18.38 -9.86
N THR A 182 3.51 18.00 -9.08
CA THR A 182 4.93 18.21 -9.44
C THR A 182 5.72 16.90 -9.37
N ALA A 183 6.38 16.56 -10.47
CA ALA A 183 7.31 15.44 -10.50
C ALA A 183 8.60 15.80 -9.73
N ALA A 184 9.08 14.84 -8.94
CA ALA A 184 10.40 14.92 -8.34
C ALA A 184 11.49 14.93 -9.42
N ALA A 185 12.69 15.38 -9.05
CA ALA A 185 13.88 15.12 -9.85
C ALA A 185 14.12 13.60 -9.98
N GLU A 186 14.80 13.19 -11.03
CA GLU A 186 15.31 11.81 -11.11
C GLU A 186 16.27 11.60 -9.92
N PRO A 187 16.09 10.53 -9.13
CA PRO A 187 17.01 10.20 -8.05
C PRO A 187 18.37 9.81 -8.64
N ASP A 188 19.42 10.25 -7.96
CA ASP A 188 20.75 9.71 -8.20
C ASP A 188 20.80 8.25 -7.71
N PRO A 189 21.36 7.33 -8.52
CA PRO A 189 21.55 5.93 -8.14
C PRO A 189 22.52 5.76 -6.97
#